data_AF-A0A1H4CXB1-F1
#
_entry.id   AF-A0A1H4CXB1-F1
#
_cell.length_a   1.000
_cell.length_b   1.000
_cell.length_c   1.000
_cell.angle_alpha   90.00
_cell.angle_beta   90.00
_cell.angle_gamma   90.00
#
_symmetry.space_group_name_H-M   'P 1'
#
loop_
_entity.id
_entity.type
_entity.pdbx_description
1 polymer ?
#
loop_
_entity_poly.entity_id
_entity_poly.type
_entity_poly.pdbx_seq_one_letter_code
_entity_poly.pdbx_strand_id
1 'polypeptide(L)'
;MVSRTFAFAEDYRAGLDLAHDLKDFQEGKKITCPALVIWGKDFLGSLKEDPVSVWRRSFIPECTVAEVPGGHFVAEENPVQVLAALREFLLQVN
;
A
#
# COMPACT_ATOMS: atom_id res chain seq x y z
N MET A 1 -7.15 25.44 3.85
CA MET A 1 -5.85 24.92 4.33
C MET A 1 -6.16 24.00 5.49
N VAL A 2 -6.58 22.77 5.20
CA VAL A 2 -6.91 21.79 6.23
C VAL A 2 -5.58 21.35 6.85
N SER A 3 -5.47 21.53 8.16
CA SER A 3 -4.25 21.25 8.92
C SER A 3 -3.84 19.79 8.75
N ARG A 4 -2.61 19.59 8.27
CA ARG A 4 -1.88 18.33 8.11
C ARG A 4 -2.15 17.31 9.23
N THR A 5 -2.31 17.79 10.46
CA THR A 5 -2.49 16.98 11.69
C THR A 5 -3.78 16.15 11.72
N PHE A 6 -4.86 16.56 11.04
CA PHE A 6 -6.13 15.81 11.05
C PHE A 6 -6.15 14.63 10.07
N ALA A 7 -5.47 14.74 8.93
CA ALA A 7 -5.37 13.64 7.97
C ALA A 7 -4.56 12.46 8.56
N PHE A 8 -3.49 12.75 9.31
CA PHE A 8 -2.65 11.70 9.92
C PHE A 8 -3.35 10.90 11.01
N ALA A 9 -4.27 11.50 11.77
CA ALA A 9 -4.94 10.79 12.86
C ALA A 9 -5.87 9.67 12.35
N GLU A 10 -6.43 9.83 11.15
CA GLU A 10 -7.29 8.82 10.52
C GLU A 10 -6.49 7.66 9.88
N ASP A 11 -5.24 7.89 9.44
CA ASP A 11 -4.36 6.82 8.94
C ASP A 11 -4.02 5.78 10.02
N TYR A 12 -3.95 6.19 11.29
CA TYR A 12 -3.66 5.27 12.41
C TYR A 12 -4.91 4.60 13.00
N ARG A 13 -6.11 4.91 12.51
CA ARG A 13 -7.34 4.22 12.94
C ARG A 13 -7.40 2.75 12.50
N ALA A 14 -6.54 2.35 11.58
CA ALA A 14 -6.32 0.95 11.19
C ALA A 14 -5.61 0.10 12.28
N GLY A 15 -4.99 0.72 13.30
CA GLY A 15 -4.26 -0.01 14.34
C GLY A 15 -5.13 -0.79 15.35
N LEU A 16 -6.45 -0.57 15.36
CA LEU A 16 -7.37 -1.26 16.28
C LEU A 16 -7.66 -2.72 15.85
N ASP A 17 -7.27 -3.12 14.63
CA ASP A 17 -7.69 -4.37 14.00
C ASP A 17 -6.63 -5.50 14.02
N LEU A 18 -5.49 -5.27 14.67
CA LEU A 18 -4.35 -6.20 14.63
C LEU A 18 -4.71 -7.64 15.05
N ALA A 19 -5.62 -7.81 16.02
CA ALA A 19 -6.05 -9.13 16.46
C ALA A 19 -6.84 -9.88 15.38
N HIS A 20 -7.67 -9.17 14.62
CA HIS A 20 -8.39 -9.79 13.50
C HIS A 20 -7.46 -10.01 12.31
N ASP A 21 -6.56 -9.06 12.00
CA ASP A 21 -5.54 -9.24 10.94
C ASP A 21 -4.67 -10.47 11.21
N LEU A 22 -4.19 -10.65 12.46
CA LEU A 22 -3.42 -11.82 12.86
C LEU A 22 -4.22 -13.10 12.73
N LYS A 23 -5.48 -13.09 13.14
CA LYS A 23 -6.38 -14.23 13.00
C LYS A 23 -6.59 -14.59 11.53
N ASP A 24 -6.89 -13.61 10.69
CA ASP A 24 -7.11 -13.79 9.25
C ASP A 24 -5.84 -14.29 8.55
N PHE A 25 -4.67 -13.79 8.96
CA PHE A 25 -3.38 -14.27 8.48
C PHE A 25 -3.13 -15.73 8.88
N GLN A 26 -3.41 -16.10 10.13
CA GLN A 26 -3.29 -17.49 10.64
C GLN A 26 -4.29 -18.44 9.98
N GLU A 27 -5.51 -17.97 9.71
CA GLU A 27 -6.54 -18.69 8.96
C GLU A 27 -6.22 -18.75 7.45
N GLY A 28 -5.15 -18.08 7.01
CA GLY A 28 -4.69 -18.10 5.62
C GLY A 28 -5.59 -17.32 4.67
N LYS A 29 -6.43 -16.41 5.17
CA LYS A 29 -7.31 -15.58 4.34
C LYS A 29 -6.50 -14.68 3.42
N LYS A 30 -6.98 -14.56 2.19
CA LYS A 30 -6.36 -13.74 1.14
C LYS A 30 -7.38 -12.78 0.56
N ILE A 31 -6.91 -11.62 0.13
CA ILE A 31 -7.67 -10.69 -0.70
C ILE A 31 -7.74 -11.29 -2.10
N THR A 32 -8.94 -11.50 -2.62
CA THR A 32 -9.19 -12.22 -3.88
C THR A 32 -9.50 -11.29 -5.05
N CYS A 33 -9.66 -9.99 -4.81
CA CYS A 33 -9.80 -9.00 -5.89
C CYS A 33 -8.42 -8.55 -6.39
N PRO A 34 -8.34 -8.02 -7.63
CA PRO A 34 -7.14 -7.37 -8.11
C PRO A 34 -6.71 -6.27 -7.14
N ALA A 35 -5.41 -6.21 -6.85
CA ALA A 35 -4.84 -5.26 -5.91
C ALA A 35 -3.56 -4.61 -6.46
N LEU A 36 -3.38 -3.34 -6.12
CA LEU A 36 -2.21 -2.53 -6.46
C LEU A 36 -1.53 -2.07 -5.18
N VAL A 37 -0.23 -2.34 -5.05
CA VAL A 37 0.61 -1.86 -3.95
C VAL A 37 1.54 -0.77 -4.48
N ILE A 38 1.42 0.44 -3.93
CA ILE A 38 2.26 1.59 -4.29
C ILE A 38 3.09 2.00 -3.08
N TRP A 39 4.40 2.23 -3.24
CA TRP A 39 5.25 2.77 -2.17
C TRP A 39 6.27 3.77 -2.68
N GLY A 40 6.75 4.60 -1.75
CA GLY A 40 7.82 5.57 -2.00
C GLY A 40 9.19 4.94 -1.85
N LYS A 41 10.02 5.09 -2.89
CA LYS A 41 11.39 4.58 -2.94
C LYS A 41 12.25 5.08 -1.78
N ASP A 42 12.10 6.35 -1.40
CA ASP A 42 12.94 6.97 -0.38
C ASP A 42 12.48 6.61 1.05
N PHE A 43 11.26 6.06 1.18
CA PHE A 43 10.73 5.60 2.45
C PHE A 43 11.10 4.14 2.75
N LEU A 44 10.83 3.23 1.80
CA LEU A 44 11.03 1.79 2.01
C LEU A 44 12.25 1.22 1.26
N GLY A 45 12.88 1.97 0.36
CA GLY A 45 13.99 1.48 -0.47
C GLY A 45 15.27 1.13 0.29
N SER A 46 15.34 1.42 1.60
CA SER A 46 16.45 1.02 2.48
C SER A 46 16.11 -0.14 3.42
N LEU A 47 14.89 -0.69 3.33
CA LEU A 47 14.52 -1.82 4.18
C LEU A 47 15.30 -3.08 3.81
N LYS A 48 15.56 -3.91 4.82
CA LYS A 48 16.19 -5.24 4.65
C LYS A 48 15.31 -6.21 3.86
N GLU A 49 14.03 -5.88 3.72
CA GLU A 49 13.05 -6.72 3.09
C GLU A 49 12.22 -5.88 2.11
N ASP A 50 12.07 -6.41 0.90
CA ASP A 50 11.27 -5.83 -0.16
C ASP A 50 9.77 -5.78 0.25
N PRO A 51 9.13 -4.59 0.22
CA PRO A 51 7.73 -4.43 0.61
C PRO A 51 6.77 -5.36 -0.15
N VAL A 52 7.06 -5.61 -1.43
CA VAL A 52 6.24 -6.49 -2.27
C VAL A 52 6.25 -7.92 -1.74
N SER A 53 7.43 -8.42 -1.36
CA SER A 53 7.60 -9.74 -0.78
C SER A 53 6.77 -9.93 0.50
N VAL A 54 6.61 -8.87 1.31
CA VAL A 54 5.75 -8.89 2.51
C VAL A 54 4.27 -9.05 2.15
N TRP A 55 3.79 -8.27 1.18
CA TRP A 55 2.40 -8.34 0.73
C TRP A 55 2.07 -9.68 0.08
N ARG A 56 2.97 -10.19 -0.77
CA ARG A 56 2.77 -11.46 -1.46
C ARG A 56 2.72 -12.67 -0.52
N ARG A 57 3.56 -12.70 0.53
CA ARG A 57 3.48 -13.79 1.53
C ARG A 57 2.27 -13.67 2.46
N SER A 58 1.72 -12.48 2.60
CA SER A 58 0.62 -12.20 3.53
C SER A 58 -0.72 -12.25 2.82
N PHE A 59 -1.44 -11.14 2.73
CA PHE A 59 -2.84 -11.12 2.33
C PHE A 59 -3.02 -11.12 0.81
N ILE A 60 -2.03 -10.70 0.02
CA ILE A 60 -2.20 -10.37 -1.41
C ILE A 60 -1.11 -11.04 -2.26
N PRO A 61 -1.19 -12.37 -2.49
CA PRO A 61 -0.17 -13.12 -3.23
C PRO A 61 0.01 -12.61 -4.67
N GLU A 62 -1.10 -12.22 -5.29
CA GLU A 62 -1.13 -11.68 -6.64
C GLU A 62 -1.47 -10.19 -6.59
N CYS A 63 -0.42 -9.35 -6.59
CA CYS A 63 -0.57 -7.90 -6.62
C CYS A 63 0.24 -7.28 -7.77
N THR A 64 -0.35 -6.24 -8.36
CA THR A 64 0.37 -5.29 -9.18
C THR A 64 1.16 -4.36 -8.26
N VAL A 65 2.33 -3.92 -8.68
CA VAL A 65 3.26 -3.18 -7.83
C VAL A 65 3.78 -1.95 -8.56
N ALA A 66 3.90 -0.84 -7.84
CA ALA A 66 4.51 0.37 -8.35
C ALA A 66 5.37 1.04 -7.28
N GLU A 67 6.67 1.14 -7.55
CA GLU A 67 7.56 2.01 -6.79
C GLU A 67 7.55 3.41 -7.42
N VAL A 68 7.39 4.45 -6.60
CA VAL A 68 7.46 5.83 -7.05
C VAL A 68 8.56 6.60 -6.30
N PRO A 69 9.27 7.53 -6.95
CA PRO A 69 10.15 8.48 -6.26
C PRO A 69 9.39 9.29 -5.22
N GLY A 70 9.98 9.47 -4.04
CA GLY A 70 9.35 10.12 -2.89
C GLY A 70 9.40 9.28 -1.62
N GLY A 71 9.05 9.94 -0.52
CA GLY A 71 8.91 9.39 0.80
C GLY A 71 7.55 8.74 1.03
N HIS A 72 7.06 8.81 2.26
CA HIS A 72 5.85 8.10 2.67
C HIS A 72 4.58 8.60 1.98
N PHE A 73 4.52 9.88 1.63
CA PHE A 73 3.31 10.55 1.13
C PHE A 73 3.33 10.64 -0.40
N VAL A 74 3.37 9.48 -1.04
CA VAL A 74 3.57 9.35 -2.49
C VAL A 74 2.53 10.09 -3.33
N ALA A 75 1.29 10.21 -2.85
CA ALA A 75 0.22 10.91 -3.55
C ALA A 75 0.46 12.42 -3.59
N GLU A 76 1.01 13.00 -2.52
CA GLU A 76 1.37 14.42 -2.44
C GLU A 76 2.73 14.71 -3.06
N GLU A 77 3.70 13.82 -2.89
CA GLU A 77 5.08 14.01 -3.31
C GLU A 77 5.28 13.73 -4.80
N ASN A 78 4.54 12.76 -5.36
CA ASN A 78 4.64 12.40 -6.78
C ASN A 78 3.27 12.00 -7.38
N PRO A 79 2.28 12.93 -7.41
CA PRO A 79 0.93 12.65 -7.86
C PRO A 79 0.87 12.14 -9.32
N VAL A 80 1.81 12.56 -10.16
CA VAL A 80 1.84 12.19 -11.58
C VAL A 80 2.12 10.70 -11.76
N GLN A 81 3.12 10.16 -11.04
CA GLN A 81 3.46 8.75 -11.15
C GLN A 81 2.45 7.85 -10.45
N VAL A 82 1.90 8.30 -9.32
CA VAL A 82 0.78 7.61 -8.65
C VAL A 82 -0.43 7.51 -9.58
N LEU A 83 -0.79 8.60 -10.26
CA LEU A 83 -1.91 8.60 -11.21
C LEU A 83 -1.65 7.68 -12.41
N ALA A 84 -0.41 7.64 -12.92
CA ALA A 84 -0.05 6.73 -14.01
C ALA A 84 -0.23 5.27 -13.59
N ALA A 85 0.31 4.88 -12.43
CA ALA A 85 0.18 3.52 -11.89
C ALA A 85 -1.29 3.12 -11.66
N LEU A 86 -2.09 4.03 -11.10
CA LEU A 86 -3.53 3.80 -10.91
C LEU A 86 -4.25 3.61 -12.24
N ARG A 87 -3.97 4.44 -13.25
CA ARG A 87 -4.60 4.31 -14.57
C ARG A 87 -4.25 2.99 -15.25
N GLU A 88 -2.97 2.62 -15.25
CA GLU A 88 -2.52 1.36 -15.83
C GLU A 88 -3.21 0.17 -15.17
N PHE A 89 -3.25 0.15 -13.84
CA PHE A 89 -3.93 -0.90 -13.09
C PHE A 89 -5.43 -0.96 -13.40
N LEU A 90 -6.13 0.19 -13.36
CA LEU A 90 -7.57 0.23 -13.62
C LEU A 90 -7.92 -0.19 -15.05
N LEU A 91 -7.03 0.01 -16.03
CA LEU A 91 -7.22 -0.47 -17.40
C LEU A 91 -6.97 -1.98 -17.56
N GLN A 92 -6.14 -2.58 -16.71
CA GLN A 92 -5.86 -4.03 -16.73
C GLN A 92 -6.98 -4.87 -16.10
N VAL A 93 -7.73 -4.30 -15.15
CA VAL A 93 -8.77 -5.00 -14.38
C VAL A 93 -10.18 -4.79 -14.93
N ASN A 94 -10.31 -4.09 -16.07
CA ASN A 94 -11.57 -3.73 -16.72
C ASN A 94 -11.96 -4.72 -17.84
#